data_AF-A0A8H5HQ43-F1
#
_entry.id   AF-A0A8H5HQ43-F1
#
_cell.length_a   1.000
_cell.length_b   1.000
_cell.length_c   1.000
_cell.angle_alpha   90.00
_cell.angle_beta   90.00
_cell.angle_gamma   90.00
#
_symmetry.space_group_name_H-M   'P 1'
#
loop_
_entity.id
_entity.type
_entity.pdbx_description
1 polymer ?
#
loop_
_entity_poly.entity_id
_entity_poly.type
_entity_poly.pdbx_seq_one_letter_code
_entity_poly.pdbx_strand_id
1 'polypeptide(L)'
;MAFLCKKCKKAFRKDMTTYEESDEFCPHCDNHYVLEAKAPRAVVGVEGEDARVDARMLKDDRVKAKENHSIFTMDPDEEAALLDF
;
A
#
# COMPACT_ATOMS: atom_id res chain seq x y z
N MET A 1 -11.18 -31.44 -14.67
CA MET A 1 -11.67 -30.37 -13.77
C MET A 1 -12.61 -29.44 -14.55
N ALA A 2 -13.62 -28.85 -13.92
CA ALA A 2 -14.57 -27.95 -14.59
C ALA A 2 -14.40 -26.52 -14.06
N PHE A 3 -14.27 -25.55 -14.96
CA PHE A 3 -14.02 -24.14 -14.64
C PHE A 3 -15.02 -23.23 -15.36
N LEU A 4 -15.17 -22.00 -14.84
CA LEU A 4 -15.98 -20.96 -15.44
C LEU A 4 -15.10 -19.75 -15.76
N CYS A 5 -15.07 -19.32 -17.02
CA CYS A 5 -14.27 -18.17 -17.43
C CYS A 5 -14.88 -16.85 -16.94
N LYS A 6 -14.07 -16.00 -16.28
CA LYS A 6 -14.52 -14.69 -15.76
C LYS A 6 -14.94 -13.71 -16.86
N LYS A 7 -14.23 -13.70 -17.99
CA LYS A 7 -14.48 -12.77 -19.10
C LYS A 7 -15.73 -13.16 -19.91
N CYS A 8 -15.92 -14.46 -20.12
CA CYS A 8 -16.84 -14.98 -21.14
C CYS A 8 -18.02 -15.75 -20.53
N LYS A 9 -17.98 -16.04 -19.22
CA LYS A 9 -19.00 -16.75 -18.43
C LYS A 9 -19.40 -18.13 -18.98
N LYS A 10 -18.63 -18.67 -19.92
CA LYS A 10 -18.80 -20.02 -20.46
C LYS A 10 -18.09 -21.02 -19.55
N ALA A 11 -18.76 -22.13 -19.29
CA ALA A 11 -18.18 -23.27 -18.59
C ALA A 11 -17.30 -24.07 -19.56
N PHE A 12 -16.11 -24.45 -19.11
CA PHE A 12 -15.20 -25.31 -19.87
C PHE A 12 -14.65 -26.40 -18.94
N ARG A 13 -14.24 -27.52 -19.54
CA ARG A 13 -13.57 -28.61 -18.84
C ARG A 13 -12.14 -28.69 -19.31
N LYS A 14 -11.21 -28.82 -18.36
CA LYS A 14 -9.80 -29.04 -18.63
C LYS A 14 -9.31 -30.25 -17.86
N ASP A 15 -8.57 -31.12 -18.53
CA ASP A 15 -7.93 -32.27 -17.92
C ASP A 15 -6.62 -31.83 -17.26
N MET A 16 -6.51 -32.02 -15.94
CA MET A 16 -5.39 -31.54 -15.13
C MET A 16 -4.25 -32.56 -15.04
N THR A 17 -4.35 -33.69 -15.76
CA THR A 17 -3.36 -34.76 -15.74
C THR A 17 -2.12 -34.41 -16.56
N THR A 18 -2.28 -33.56 -17.57
CA THR A 18 -1.21 -33.04 -18.43
C THR A 18 -1.45 -31.55 -18.54
N TYR A 19 -0.51 -30.75 -18.05
CA TYR A 19 -0.64 -29.30 -17.98
C TYR A 19 0.46 -28.65 -18.82
N GLU A 20 0.06 -27.92 -19.86
CA GLU A 20 0.95 -27.20 -20.78
C GLU A 20 0.65 -25.70 -20.77
N GLU A 21 1.56 -24.85 -21.26
CA GLU A 21 1.38 -23.37 -21.26
C GLU A 21 0.15 -22.91 -22.04
N SER A 22 -0.27 -23.67 -23.06
CA SER A 22 -1.52 -23.44 -23.81
C SER A 22 -2.77 -23.56 -22.93
N ASP A 23 -2.64 -24.27 -21.81
CA ASP A 23 -3.74 -24.60 -20.93
C ASP A 23 -4.08 -23.47 -19.98
N GLU A 24 -3.23 -22.46 -19.85
CA GLU A 24 -3.44 -21.31 -18.95
C GLU A 24 -4.55 -20.37 -19.44
N PHE A 25 -5.05 -20.59 -20.64
CA PHE A 25 -6.03 -19.76 -21.32
C PHE A 25 -7.39 -20.46 -21.44
N CYS A 26 -8.45 -19.67 -21.35
CA CYS A 26 -9.80 -20.16 -21.65
C CYS A 26 -9.95 -20.41 -23.16
N PRO A 27 -10.38 -21.61 -23.61
CA PRO A 27 -10.48 -21.97 -25.02
C PRO A 27 -11.55 -21.19 -25.82
N HIS A 28 -12.35 -20.36 -25.14
CA HIS A 28 -13.41 -19.58 -25.78
C HIS A 28 -13.05 -18.13 -26.06
N CYS A 29 -12.04 -17.58 -25.40
CA CYS A 29 -11.76 -16.14 -25.48
C CYS A 29 -10.37 -15.73 -24.98
N ASP A 30 -9.46 -16.69 -24.87
CA ASP A 30 -8.06 -16.51 -24.53
C ASP A 30 -7.82 -15.71 -23.25
N ASN A 31 -8.75 -15.83 -22.30
CA ASN A 31 -8.55 -15.22 -20.99
C ASN A 31 -7.60 -16.10 -20.18
N HIS A 32 -6.43 -15.58 -19.86
CA HIS A 32 -5.50 -16.18 -18.91
C HIS A 32 -6.16 -16.28 -17.53
N TYR A 33 -6.34 -17.50 -17.04
CA TYR A 33 -7.07 -17.76 -15.78
C TYR A 33 -6.15 -18.13 -14.62
N VAL A 34 -4.85 -18.26 -14.89
CA VAL A 34 -3.81 -18.58 -13.90
C VAL A 34 -3.26 -17.27 -13.38
N LEU A 35 -3.63 -16.89 -12.16
CA LEU A 35 -3.16 -15.65 -11.56
C LEU A 35 -1.94 -15.92 -10.70
N GLU A 36 -0.92 -15.08 -10.83
CA GLU A 36 0.26 -15.14 -9.95
C GLU A 36 -0.14 -14.90 -8.49
N ALA A 37 0.51 -15.65 -7.59
CA ALA A 37 0.32 -15.49 -6.16
C ALA A 37 0.81 -14.11 -5.71
N LYS A 38 -0.09 -13.31 -5.12
CA LYS A 38 0.28 -12.02 -4.53
C LYS A 38 1.03 -12.25 -3.22
N ALA A 39 2.33 -11.94 -3.18
CA ALA A 39 3.10 -11.91 -1.95
C ALA A 39 2.69 -10.71 -1.07
N PRO A 40 2.61 -10.86 0.26
CA PRO A 40 2.38 -9.73 1.15
C PRO A 40 3.58 -8.77 1.04
N ARG A 41 3.31 -7.50 0.70
CA ARG A 41 4.31 -6.44 0.73
C ARG A 41 4.31 -5.82 2.12
N ALA A 42 5.49 -5.59 2.69
CA ALA A 42 5.62 -4.84 3.93
C ALA A 42 5.19 -3.39 3.65
N VAL A 43 3.99 -3.04 4.09
CA VAL A 43 3.47 -1.66 4.03
C VAL A 43 3.59 -1.11 5.44
N VAL A 44 4.27 0.02 5.61
CA VAL A 44 4.27 0.76 6.88
C VAL A 44 2.93 1.46 6.99
N GLY A 45 2.03 0.91 7.81
CA GLY A 45 0.80 1.58 8.19
C GLY A 45 1.09 2.60 9.28
N VAL A 46 0.71 3.85 9.08
CA VAL A 46 0.73 4.85 10.14
C VAL A 46 -0.65 4.83 10.78
N GLU A 47 -0.75 4.24 11.98
CA GLU A 47 -1.98 4.24 12.77
C GLU A 47 -2.14 5.62 13.42
N GLY A 48 -3.09 6.42 12.92
CA GLY A 48 -3.53 7.65 13.57
C GLY A 48 -4.77 7.35 14.42
N GLU A 49 -4.70 7.65 15.71
CA GLU A 49 -5.89 7.67 16.59
C GLU A 49 -6.84 8.83 16.18
N ASP A 50 -7.99 8.98 16.87
CA ASP A 50 -8.93 10.06 16.61
C ASP A 50 -8.22 11.43 16.59
N ALA A 51 -8.37 12.16 15.49
CA ALA A 51 -7.74 13.46 15.24
C ALA A 51 -8.11 14.53 16.29
N ARG A 52 -9.17 14.31 17.10
CA ARG A 52 -9.53 15.18 18.23
C ARG A 52 -8.68 14.94 19.47
N VAL A 53 -8.18 13.71 19.66
CA VAL A 53 -7.36 13.32 20.81
C VAL A 53 -5.88 13.54 20.50
N ASP A 54 -5.45 13.24 19.27
CA ASP A 54 -4.08 13.44 18.83
C ASP A 54 -3.98 14.22 17.50
N ALA A 55 -3.78 15.54 17.61
CA ALA A 55 -3.63 16.44 16.46
C ALA A 55 -2.21 16.44 15.86
N ARG A 56 -1.26 15.66 16.40
CA ARG A 56 0.15 15.69 15.96
C ARG A 56 0.34 15.23 14.52
N MET A 57 -0.59 14.43 14.00
CA MET A 57 -0.59 13.96 12.61
C MET A 57 -1.25 14.95 11.65
N LEU A 58 -1.86 16.04 12.14
CA LEU A 58 -2.54 17.04 11.33
C LEU A 58 -1.68 18.30 11.21
N LYS A 59 -1.42 18.73 9.97
CA LYS A 59 -0.66 19.96 9.71
C LYS A 59 -1.58 21.17 9.86
N ASP A 60 -1.24 22.09 10.76
CA ASP A 60 -1.88 23.41 10.87
C ASP A 60 -1.06 24.44 10.10
N ASP A 61 -1.64 25.04 9.06
CA ASP A 61 -0.99 26.03 8.20
C ASP A 61 -0.79 27.40 8.87
N ARG A 62 -1.38 27.63 10.06
CA ARG A 62 -1.21 28.89 10.81
C ARG A 62 0.08 28.94 11.61
N VAL A 63 0.66 27.78 11.91
CA VAL A 63 1.87 27.66 12.72
C VAL A 63 3.09 27.75 11.80
N LYS A 64 4.06 28.61 12.15
CA LYS A 64 5.33 28.71 11.43
C LYS A 64 6.04 27.34 11.50
N ALA A 65 6.30 26.73 10.35
CA ALA A 65 7.04 25.48 10.29
C ALA A 65 8.45 25.70 10.83
N LYS A 66 8.87 24.86 11.80
CA LYS A 66 10.26 24.84 12.25
C LYS A 66 11.09 24.09 11.20
N GLU A 67 12.18 24.69 10.75
CA GLU A 67 13.01 24.14 9.68
C GLU A 67 13.93 23.01 10.20
N ASN A 68 14.24 22.96 11.50
CA ASN A 68 15.18 21.99 12.07
C ASN A 68 14.53 21.11 13.15
N HIS A 69 13.83 20.06 12.73
CA HIS A 69 13.40 19.00 13.64
C HIS A 69 14.45 17.89 13.76
N SER A 70 15.69 18.26 14.10
CA SER A 70 16.78 17.30 14.30
C SER A 70 17.29 17.38 15.73
N ILE A 71 17.52 16.22 16.36
CA ILE A 71 18.04 16.12 17.74
C ILE A 71 19.44 16.77 17.85
N PHE A 72 20.14 16.94 16.73
CA PHE A 72 21.52 17.39 16.66
C PHE A 72 21.68 18.88 16.34
N THR A 73 20.61 19.59 16.02
CA THR A 73 20.66 21.00 15.61
C THR A 73 19.57 21.77 16.36
N MET A 74 19.99 22.68 17.25
CA MET A 74 19.06 23.54 17.97
C MET A 74 18.60 24.69 17.07
N ASP A 75 17.34 25.08 17.23
CA ASP A 75 16.82 26.26 16.53
C ASP A 75 17.40 27.54 17.16
N PRO A 76 17.72 28.57 16.36
CA PRO A 76 18.29 29.82 16.87
C PRO A 76 17.37 30.54 17.85
N ASP A 77 16.06 30.33 17.74
CA ASP A 77 15.07 30.87 18.68
C ASP A 77 15.13 30.18 20.07
N GLU A 78 15.53 28.90 20.11
CA GLU A 78 15.70 28.12 21.36
C GLU A 78 17.03 28.45 22.04
N GLU A 79 18.10 28.69 21.26
CA GLU A 79 19.39 29.17 21.77
C GLU A 79 19.26 30.57 22.39
N ALA A 80 18.53 31.49 21.73
CA ALA A 80 18.30 32.83 22.25
C ALA A 80 17.55 32.83 23.60
N ALA A 81 16.57 31.95 23.77
CA ALA A 81 15.81 31.84 25.02
C ALA A 81 16.63 31.29 26.21
N LEU A 82 17.71 30.53 25.94
CA LEU A 82 18.61 30.00 26.97
C LEU A 82 19.65 31.02 27.45
N LEU A 83 19.92 32.06 26.66
CA LEU A 83 20.93 33.08 26.95
C LEU A 83 20.39 34.32 27.68
N ASP A 84 19.08 34.40 27.88
CA ASP A 84 18.37 35.51 28.53
C ASP A 84 18.11 35.30 30.05
N PHE A 85 18.90 34.45 30.73
CA PHE A 85 18.86 34.27 32.19
C PHE A 85 20.11 34.82 32.90
#